data_AF-A0A7C1TUB3-F1
#
_entry.id   AF-A0A7C1TUB3-F1
#
_cell.length_a   1.000
_cell.length_b   1.000
_cell.length_c   1.000
_cell.angle_alpha   90.00
_cell.angle_beta   90.00
_cell.angle_gamma   90.00
#
_symmetry.space_group_name_H-M   'P 1'
#
loop_
_entity.id
_entity.type
_entity.pdbx_description
1 polymer ?
#
loop_
_entity_poly.entity_id
_entity_poly.type
_entity_poly.pdbx_seq_one_letter_code
_entity_poly.pdbx_strand_id
1 'polypeptide(L)'
;MTDPVIKHSYTIPCATDFRDAVTALAKRAGANAADLARSVVLMIPKEEIDAFPDPGPPKPRDRETIILKSGTAKGKPWRRKPRLQVRMAPGFDIETIRKALGLALAMDRGERTVRLDDASAAVKKSEAETELIREEMAR
;
A
#
# COMPACT_ATOMS: atom_id res chain seq x y z
N MET A 1 -23.73 -17.75 -2.29
CA MET A 1 -23.44 -17.04 -3.55
C MET A 1 -22.38 -15.99 -3.24
N THR A 2 -21.14 -16.22 -3.65
CA THR A 2 -20.06 -15.26 -3.42
C THR A 2 -20.18 -14.18 -4.48
N ASP A 3 -20.55 -12.96 -4.08
CA ASP A 3 -20.51 -11.81 -4.98
C ASP A 3 -19.13 -11.70 -5.63
N PRO A 4 -19.05 -11.41 -6.95
CA PRO A 4 -17.78 -11.27 -7.61
C PRO A 4 -17.02 -10.13 -6.96
N VAL A 5 -15.84 -10.42 -6.39
CA VAL A 5 -14.98 -9.42 -5.77
C VAL A 5 -14.62 -8.36 -6.82
N ILE A 6 -15.27 -7.19 -6.73
CA ILE A 6 -15.09 -6.09 -7.68
C ILE A 6 -13.68 -5.54 -7.46
N LYS A 7 -12.77 -5.81 -8.40
CA LYS A 7 -11.39 -5.28 -8.34
C LYS A 7 -11.37 -3.83 -8.82
N HIS A 8 -10.90 -2.92 -7.98
CA HIS A 8 -10.68 -1.51 -8.33
C HIS A 8 -9.23 -1.27 -8.80
N SER A 9 -9.03 -0.34 -9.72
CA SER A 9 -7.71 0.00 -10.26
C SER A 9 -7.32 1.41 -9.81
N TYR A 10 -6.35 1.48 -8.91
CA TYR A 10 -5.80 2.72 -8.37
C TYR A 10 -4.61 3.20 -9.21
N THR A 11 -4.65 4.47 -9.61
CA THR A 11 -3.47 5.19 -10.08
C THR A 11 -2.88 5.96 -8.90
N ILE A 12 -1.66 5.61 -8.51
CA ILE A 12 -0.99 6.18 -7.33
C ILE A 12 0.15 7.09 -7.80
N PRO A 13 -0.06 8.41 -7.87
CA PRO A 13 1.04 9.35 -8.10
C PRO A 13 2.03 9.23 -6.94
N CYS A 14 3.31 9.09 -7.27
CA CYS A 14 4.41 9.00 -6.31
C CYS A 14 5.71 9.45 -6.98
N ALA A 15 6.71 9.82 -6.17
CA ALA A 15 8.01 10.21 -6.69
C ALA A 15 8.69 9.09 -7.49
N THR A 16 9.52 9.46 -8.46
CA THR A 16 10.23 8.53 -9.37
C THR A 16 11.09 7.52 -8.61
N ASP A 17 11.86 7.99 -7.63
CA ASP A 17 12.72 7.17 -6.78
C ASP A 17 11.92 6.14 -5.98
N PHE A 18 10.79 6.55 -5.40
CA PHE A 18 9.88 5.66 -4.70
C PHE A 18 9.27 4.61 -5.64
N ARG A 19 8.76 5.03 -6.80
CA ARG A 19 8.21 4.13 -7.83
C ARG A 19 9.24 3.07 -8.22
N ASP A 20 10.47 3.49 -8.46
CA ASP A 20 11.56 2.60 -8.91
C ASP A 20 11.96 1.62 -7.82
N ALA A 21 12.06 2.08 -6.57
CA ALA A 21 12.31 1.21 -5.43
C ALA A 21 11.21 0.14 -5.26
N VAL A 22 9.93 0.53 -5.29
CA VAL A 22 8.80 -0.41 -5.20
C VAL A 22 8.81 -1.40 -6.35
N THR A 23 9.07 -0.93 -7.58
CA THR A 23 9.10 -1.78 -8.77
C THR A 23 10.26 -2.78 -8.71
N ALA A 24 11.43 -2.34 -8.21
CA ALA A 24 12.58 -3.21 -8.01
C ALA A 24 12.31 -4.26 -6.93
N LEU A 25 11.71 -3.88 -5.80
CA LEU A 25 11.29 -4.82 -4.76
C LEU A 25 10.31 -5.85 -5.30
N ALA A 26 9.25 -5.41 -5.99
CA ALA A 26 8.26 -6.30 -6.57
C ALA A 26 8.90 -7.32 -7.51
N LYS A 27 9.81 -6.85 -8.38
CA LYS A 27 10.57 -7.72 -9.29
C LYS A 27 11.42 -8.75 -8.54
N ARG A 28 12.15 -8.35 -7.49
CA ARG A 28 12.96 -9.28 -6.69
C ARG A 28 12.10 -10.32 -5.96
N ALA A 29 10.91 -9.93 -5.53
CA ALA A 29 9.93 -10.81 -4.89
C ALA A 29 9.13 -11.68 -5.88
N GLY A 30 9.38 -11.57 -7.20
CA GLY A 30 8.60 -12.30 -8.22
C GLY A 30 7.14 -11.86 -8.31
N ALA A 31 6.83 -10.63 -7.90
CA ALA A 31 5.48 -10.10 -7.74
C ALA A 31 5.30 -8.75 -8.45
N ASN A 32 4.10 -8.17 -8.39
CA ASN A 32 3.85 -6.78 -8.82
C ASN A 32 3.53 -5.87 -7.62
N ALA A 33 3.50 -4.54 -7.85
CA ALA A 33 3.21 -3.57 -6.79
C ALA A 33 1.85 -3.79 -6.11
N ALA A 34 0.86 -4.33 -6.82
CA ALA A 34 -0.44 -4.64 -6.21
C ALA A 34 -0.38 -5.84 -5.27
N ASP A 35 0.49 -6.81 -5.54
CA ASP A 35 0.73 -7.92 -4.62
C ASP A 35 1.38 -7.41 -3.33
N LEU A 36 2.41 -6.57 -3.44
CA LEU A 36 3.05 -5.96 -2.27
C LEU A 36 2.04 -5.18 -1.42
N ALA A 37 1.26 -4.30 -2.04
CA ALA A 37 0.25 -3.52 -1.35
C ALA A 37 -0.79 -4.42 -0.65
N ARG A 38 -1.29 -5.44 -1.36
CA ARG A 38 -2.25 -6.41 -0.81
C ARG A 38 -1.69 -7.16 0.39
N SER A 39 -0.45 -7.65 0.29
CA SER A 39 0.21 -8.36 1.39
C SER A 39 0.30 -7.47 2.63
N VAL A 40 0.70 -6.21 2.48
CA VAL A 40 0.80 -5.29 3.63
C VAL A 40 -0.58 -5.02 4.25
N VAL A 41 -1.60 -4.65 3.48
CA VAL A 41 -2.93 -4.33 4.06
C VAL A 41 -3.63 -5.55 4.68
N LEU A 42 -3.21 -6.77 4.33
CA LEU A 42 -3.74 -8.00 4.92
C LEU A 42 -3.00 -8.40 6.20
N MET A 43 -1.71 -8.08 6.32
CA MET A 43 -0.87 -8.50 7.45
C MET A 43 -0.71 -7.43 8.53
N ILE A 44 -0.80 -6.16 8.15
CA ILE A 44 -0.53 -5.02 9.03
C ILE A 44 -1.85 -4.33 9.36
N PRO A 45 -2.15 -4.07 10.65
CA PRO A 45 -3.32 -3.30 11.06
C PRO A 45 -3.40 -1.94 10.36
N LYS A 46 -4.61 -1.46 10.10
CA LYS A 46 -4.82 -0.21 9.38
C LYS A 46 -4.19 0.97 10.12
N GLU A 47 -4.28 0.96 11.44
CA GLU A 47 -3.79 2.02 12.33
C GLU A 47 -2.27 2.18 12.19
N GLU A 48 -1.54 1.06 12.07
CA GLU A 48 -0.08 1.04 11.86
C GLU A 48 0.29 1.53 10.45
N ILE A 49 -0.51 1.18 9.44
CA ILE A 49 -0.31 1.70 8.08
C ILE A 49 -0.55 3.22 8.05
N ASP A 50 -1.60 3.70 8.71
CA ASP A 50 -1.97 5.12 8.73
C ASP A 50 -0.94 5.97 9.48
N ALA A 51 -0.34 5.43 10.54
CA ALA A 51 0.72 6.05 11.32
C ALA A 51 2.07 6.09 10.59
N PHE A 52 2.26 5.26 9.55
CA PHE A 52 3.50 5.26 8.78
C PHE A 52 3.64 6.57 7.96
N PRO A 53 4.83 7.20 7.92
CA PRO A 53 5.03 8.42 7.13
C PRO A 53 4.71 8.21 5.65
N ASP A 54 3.85 9.06 5.08
CA ASP A 54 3.57 9.03 3.64
C ASP A 54 4.82 9.43 2.84
N PRO A 55 5.32 8.57 1.92
CA PRO A 55 6.40 8.93 0.99
C PRO A 55 6.06 10.14 0.10
N GLY A 56 4.77 10.47 -0.02
CA GLY A 56 4.29 11.68 -0.64
C GLY A 56 4.09 11.61 -2.16
N PRO A 57 3.42 12.62 -2.73
CA PRO A 57 3.19 12.72 -4.17
C PRO A 57 4.50 13.07 -4.92
N PRO A 58 4.51 12.97 -6.27
CA PRO A 58 5.65 13.41 -7.07
C PRO A 58 5.96 14.89 -6.84
N LYS A 59 7.25 15.25 -6.79
CA LYS A 59 7.68 16.65 -6.73
C LYS A 59 7.18 17.44 -7.95
N PRO A 60 6.99 18.77 -7.88
CA PRO A 60 6.42 19.56 -8.97
C PRO A 60 7.10 19.37 -10.34
N ARG A 61 8.41 19.13 -10.36
CA ARG A 61 9.22 18.91 -11.57
C ARG A 61 9.52 17.43 -11.88
N ASP A 62 9.06 16.52 -11.04
CA ASP A 62 9.26 15.09 -11.23
C ASP A 62 8.37 14.59 -12.37
N ARG A 63 9.00 14.12 -13.45
CA ARG A 63 8.34 13.73 -14.69
C ARG A 63 8.99 12.48 -15.25
N GLU A 64 8.15 11.48 -15.49
CA GLU A 64 8.49 10.29 -16.25
C GLU A 64 8.27 10.56 -17.74
N THR A 65 9.23 10.17 -18.57
CA THR A 65 9.05 10.12 -20.03
C THR A 65 8.67 8.71 -20.44
N ILE A 66 7.53 8.56 -21.11
CA ILE A 66 7.09 7.29 -21.71
C ILE A 66 7.02 7.41 -23.23
N ILE A 67 7.23 6.31 -23.94
CA ILE A 67 6.92 6.24 -25.37
C ILE A 67 5.47 5.76 -25.52
N LEU A 68 4.65 6.55 -26.20
CA LEU A 68 3.26 6.17 -26.46
C LEU A 68 3.20 4.96 -27.38
N LYS A 69 2.53 3.90 -26.94
CA LYS A 69 2.40 2.64 -27.72
C LYS A 69 1.25 2.67 -28.74
N SER A 70 0.32 3.60 -28.62
CA SER A 70 -0.91 3.68 -29.43
C SER A 70 -1.40 5.12 -29.64
N GLY A 71 -2.37 5.28 -30.55
CA GLY A 71 -2.97 6.58 -30.90
C GLY A 71 -2.22 7.33 -32.01
N THR A 72 -2.69 8.52 -32.35
CA THR A 72 -2.11 9.41 -33.38
C THR A 72 -0.68 9.86 -33.04
N ALA A 73 -0.33 9.86 -31.75
CA ALA A 73 0.99 10.19 -31.23
C ALA A 73 1.86 8.96 -30.92
N LYS A 74 1.52 7.77 -31.44
CA LYS A 74 2.32 6.54 -31.27
C LYS A 74 3.78 6.80 -31.64
N GLY A 75 4.70 6.30 -30.81
CA GLY A 75 6.15 6.46 -30.96
C GLY A 75 6.70 7.79 -30.43
N LYS A 76 5.85 8.77 -30.09
CA LYS A 76 6.31 10.05 -29.53
C LYS A 76 6.59 9.92 -28.02
N PRO A 77 7.62 10.62 -27.51
CA PRO A 77 7.85 10.73 -26.07
C PRO A 77 6.77 11.61 -25.42
N TRP A 78 6.24 11.17 -24.29
CA TRP A 78 5.23 11.86 -23.52
C TRP A 78 5.68 11.99 -22.06
N ARG A 79 5.66 13.22 -21.54
CA ARG A 79 6.03 13.50 -20.15
C ARG A 79 4.80 13.48 -19.26
N ARG A 80 4.82 12.67 -18.21
CA ARG A 80 3.72 12.54 -17.24
C ARG A 80 4.26 12.49 -15.82
N LYS A 81 3.38 12.64 -14.83
CA LYS A 81 3.75 12.38 -13.43
C LYS A 81 4.05 10.88 -13.24
N PRO A 82 5.15 10.52 -12.57
CA PRO A 82 5.42 9.13 -12.19
C PRO A 82 4.29 8.61 -11.29
N ARG A 83 3.99 7.33 -11.46
CA ARG A 83 2.87 6.66 -10.79
C ARG A 83 3.08 5.15 -10.71
N LEU A 84 2.43 4.54 -9.74
CA LEU A 84 2.22 3.10 -9.66
C LEU A 84 0.76 2.78 -10.05
N GLN A 85 0.55 1.65 -10.73
CA GLN A 85 -0.79 1.12 -11.01
C GLN A 85 -1.02 -0.09 -10.11
N VAL A 86 -2.04 -0.03 -9.28
CA VAL A 86 -2.36 -1.08 -8.29
C VAL A 86 -3.80 -1.52 -8.46
N ARG A 87 -4.01 -2.84 -8.61
CA ARG A 87 -5.34 -3.43 -8.73
C ARG A 87 -5.64 -4.31 -7.52
N MET A 88 -6.62 -3.90 -6.71
CA MET A 88 -7.00 -4.58 -5.47
C MET A 88 -8.45 -4.27 -5.08
N ALA A 89 -8.91 -4.74 -3.93
CA ALA A 89 -10.25 -4.46 -3.43
C ALA A 89 -10.48 -2.93 -3.26
N PRO A 90 -11.73 -2.44 -3.43
CA PRO A 90 -12.08 -1.05 -3.15
C PRO A 90 -11.97 -0.77 -1.64
N GLY A 91 -12.04 0.50 -1.25
CA GLY A 91 -12.10 0.93 0.15
C GLY A 91 -10.79 1.49 0.72
N PHE A 92 -9.77 1.66 -0.11
CA PHE A 92 -8.51 2.29 0.28
C PHE A 92 -8.35 3.63 -0.43
N ASP A 93 -7.89 4.65 0.28
CA ASP A 93 -7.44 5.87 -0.37
C ASP A 93 -6.01 5.69 -0.94
N ILE A 94 -5.62 6.61 -1.83
CA ILE A 94 -4.33 6.54 -2.51
C ILE A 94 -3.16 6.68 -1.52
N GLU A 95 -3.34 7.45 -0.44
CA GLU A 95 -2.32 7.70 0.57
C GLU A 95 -2.02 6.42 1.37
N THR A 96 -3.06 5.72 1.82
CA THR A 96 -2.97 4.43 2.52
C THR A 96 -2.19 3.42 1.68
N ILE A 97 -2.48 3.33 0.38
CA ILE A 97 -1.74 2.43 -0.51
C ILE A 97 -0.27 2.88 -0.65
N ARG A 98 0.00 4.19 -0.69
CA ARG A 98 1.37 4.71 -0.75
C ARG A 98 2.15 4.41 0.54
N LYS A 99 1.54 4.61 1.70
CA LYS A 99 2.08 4.25 3.02
C LYS A 99 2.35 2.76 3.13
N ALA A 100 1.41 1.91 2.72
CA ALA A 100 1.58 0.46 2.71
C ALA A 100 2.79 0.02 1.85
N LEU A 101 2.95 0.61 0.67
CA LEU A 101 4.12 0.35 -0.17
C LEU A 101 5.42 0.91 0.42
N GLY A 102 5.36 2.03 1.14
CA GLY A 102 6.48 2.56 1.91
C GLY A 102 6.90 1.63 3.04
N LEU A 103 5.94 1.06 3.75
CA LEU A 103 6.19 0.09 4.81
C LEU A 103 6.82 -1.19 4.24
N ALA A 104 6.36 -1.68 3.08
CA ALA A 104 6.99 -2.82 2.39
C ALA A 104 8.48 -2.56 2.08
N LEU A 105 8.82 -1.35 1.63
CA LEU A 105 10.22 -0.97 1.39
C LEU A 105 11.02 -0.90 2.69
N ALA A 106 10.45 -0.34 3.76
CA ALA A 106 11.12 -0.27 5.06
C ALA A 106 11.40 -1.68 5.63
N MET A 107 10.46 -2.62 5.46
CA MET A 107 10.64 -4.02 5.83
C MET A 107 11.74 -4.70 5.02
N ASP A 108 11.76 -4.52 3.69
CA ASP A 108 12.81 -5.06 2.80
C ASP A 108 14.21 -4.53 3.15
N ARG A 109 14.31 -3.29 3.64
CA ARG A 109 15.57 -2.68 4.10
C ARG A 109 15.96 -3.07 5.52
N GLY A 110 15.11 -3.80 6.25
CA GLY A 110 15.32 -4.11 7.67
C GLY A 110 15.12 -2.92 8.61
N GLU A 111 14.55 -1.80 8.14
CA GLU A 111 14.23 -0.62 8.95
C GLU A 111 13.00 -0.85 9.85
N ARG A 112 12.20 -1.88 9.54
CA ARG A 112 11.02 -2.31 10.29
C ARG A 112 11.00 -3.83 10.40
N THR A 113 10.62 -4.33 11.56
CA THR A 113 10.49 -5.77 11.84
C THR A 113 9.03 -6.08 12.12
N VAL A 114 8.48 -7.11 11.48
CA VAL A 114 7.15 -7.63 11.78
C VAL A 114 7.31 -8.82 12.72
N ARG A 115 6.57 -8.81 13.82
CA ARG A 115 6.41 -9.96 14.71
C ARG A 115 5.01 -10.50 14.51
N LEU A 116 4.92 -11.81 14.31
CA LEU A 116 3.65 -12.52 14.26
C LEU A 116 3.37 -13.03 15.67
N ASP A 117 2.37 -12.44 16.29
CA ASP A 117 1.84 -12.94 17.56
C ASP A 117 0.75 -13.98 17.29
N ASP A 118 0.60 -14.96 18.18
CA ASP A 118 -0.47 -15.94 18.08
C ASP A 118 -1.83 -15.22 18.11
N ALA A 119 -2.71 -15.57 17.16
CA ALA A 119 -4.04 -14.97 17.04
C ALA A 119 -4.86 -15.09 18.34
N SER A 120 -4.60 -16.11 19.16
CA SER A 120 -5.25 -16.27 20.47
C SER A 120 -4.87 -15.18 21.48
N ALA A 121 -3.68 -14.58 21.36
CA ALA A 121 -3.22 -13.54 22.26
C ALA A 121 -3.85 -12.18 21.94
N ALA A 122 -4.04 -11.86 20.65
CA ALA A 122 -4.68 -10.62 20.22
C ALA A 122 -6.18 -10.60 20.57
N VAL A 123 -6.88 -11.73 20.37
CA VAL A 123 -8.30 -11.88 20.74
C VAL A 123 -8.48 -11.67 22.25
N LYS A 124 -7.67 -12.35 23.08
CA LYS A 124 -7.72 -12.19 24.55
C LYS A 124 -7.47 -10.76 25.02
N LYS A 125 -6.58 -10.03 24.35
CA LYS A 125 -6.26 -8.64 24.70
C LYS A 125 -7.44 -7.71 24.38
N SER A 126 -8.09 -7.91 23.23
CA SER A 126 -9.30 -7.17 22.85
C SER A 126 -10.50 -7.50 23.74
N GLU A 127 -10.66 -8.77 24.14
CA GLU A 127 -11.74 -9.21 25.04
C GLU A 127 -11.56 -8.59 26.42
N ALA A 128 -10.33 -8.59 26.97
CA ALA A 128 -10.02 -7.97 28.26
C ALA A 128 -10.24 -6.45 28.26
N GLU A 129 -9.87 -5.76 27.17
CA GLU A 129 -10.08 -4.32 27.02
C GLU A 129 -11.58 -3.97 26.89
N THR A 130 -12.34 -4.81 26.19
CA THR A 130 -13.80 -4.65 26.06
C THR A 130 -14.54 -4.92 27.37
N GLU A 131 -14.07 -5.89 28.18
CA GLU A 131 -14.59 -6.20 29.50
C GLU A 131 -14.37 -5.04 30.47
N LEU A 132 -13.16 -4.47 30.49
CA LEU A 132 -12.81 -3.29 31.30
C LEU A 132 -13.69 -2.08 30.97
N ILE A 133 -13.93 -1.82 29.68
CA ILE A 133 -14.81 -0.72 29.25
C ILE A 133 -16.27 -0.97 29.69
N ARG A 134 -16.74 -2.23 29.66
CA ARG A 134 -18.09 -2.57 30.14
C ARG A 134 -18.23 -2.41 31.65
N GLU A 135 -17.23 -2.81 32.42
CA GLU A 135 -17.22 -2.64 33.87
C GLU A 135 -17.18 -1.16 34.28
N GLU A 136 -16.44 -0.33 33.54
CA GLU A 136 -16.36 1.11 33.78
C GLU A 136 -17.67 1.83 33.44
N MET A 137 -18.38 1.39 32.39
CA MET A 137 -19.69 1.94 31.99
C MET A 137 -20.88 1.43 32.85
N ALA A 138 -20.67 0.37 33.64
CA ALA A 138 -21.66 -0.21 34.55
C ALA A 138 -21.58 0.36 35.98
N ARG A 139 -20.64 1.28 36.23
CA ARG A 139 -20.38 1.90 37.53
C ARG A 139 -20.91 3.33 37.58
#